data_AF-G7TM66-F1
#
_entry.id   AF-G7TM66-F1
#
_cell.length_a   1.000
_cell.length_b   1.000
_cell.length_c   1.000
_cell.angle_alpha   90.00
_cell.angle_beta   90.00
_cell.angle_gamma   90.00
#
_symmetry.space_group_name_H-M   'P 1'
#
loop_
_entity.id
_entity.type
_entity.pdbx_description
1 polymer ?
#
loop_
_entity_poly.entity_id
_entity_poly.type
_entity_poly.pdbx_seq_one_letter_code
_entity_poly.pdbx_strand_id
1 'polypeptide(L)'
;MVARQFQVGGGYRYSRNPMYLGHAFILLGWTLYLHHAAALLAVALFVLYVTRFQISPEERQLSVRFPGVYAEFCARVRRWL
;
A
#
# COMPACT_ATOMS: atom_id res chain seq x y z
N MET A 1 -4.83 -20.53 21.82
CA MET A 1 -5.32 -19.30 21.16
C MET A 1 -4.10 -18.46 20.76
N VAL A 2 -3.71 -18.43 19.48
CA VAL A 2 -2.62 -17.56 19.03
C VAL A 2 -3.19 -16.14 18.90
N ALA A 3 -2.78 -15.23 19.79
CA ALA A 3 -3.12 -13.82 19.70
C ALA A 3 -2.49 -13.24 18.43
N ARG A 4 -3.30 -12.93 17.40
CA ARG A 4 -2.84 -12.17 16.24
C ARG A 4 -2.69 -10.71 16.65
N GLN A 5 -1.48 -10.27 16.96
CA GLN A 5 -1.18 -8.86 17.23
C GLN A 5 -1.04 -8.08 15.91
N PHE A 6 -1.67 -6.91 15.84
CA PHE A 6 -1.50 -5.96 14.73
C PHE A 6 -0.21 -5.17 14.93
N GLN A 7 0.85 -5.51 14.19
CA GLN A 7 2.15 -4.85 14.31
C GLN A 7 2.27 -3.70 13.32
N VAL A 8 2.20 -2.47 13.85
CA VAL A 8 2.47 -1.24 13.10
C VAL A 8 3.84 -0.71 13.49
N GLY A 9 4.86 -1.10 12.72
CA GLY A 9 6.25 -0.69 12.90
C GLY A 9 6.95 -0.49 11.55
N GLY A 10 8.12 0.16 11.57
CA GLY A 10 8.93 0.37 10.36
C GLY A 10 8.20 1.20 9.30
N GLY A 11 8.09 0.68 8.07
CA GLY A 11 7.50 1.38 6.92
C GLY A 11 6.01 1.73 7.09
N TYR A 12 5.28 1.01 7.94
CA TYR A 12 3.84 1.24 8.16
C TYR A 12 3.51 2.57 8.87
N ARG A 13 4.53 3.28 9.38
CA ARG A 13 4.37 4.65 9.91
C ARG A 13 4.22 5.72 8.82
N TYR A 14 4.66 5.39 7.60
CA TYR A 14 4.68 6.33 6.49
C TYR A 14 3.62 6.06 5.43
N SER A 15 3.06 4.86 5.38
CA SER A 15 2.02 4.46 4.44
C SER A 15 1.36 3.20 5.00
N ARG A 16 0.05 3.03 4.80
CA ARG A 16 -0.62 1.76 5.15
C ARG A 16 -0.14 0.59 4.28
N ASN A 17 0.47 0.90 3.13
CA ASN A 17 0.82 -0.06 2.08
C ASN A 17 2.30 0.09 1.65
N PRO A 18 3.28 0.00 2.59
CA PRO A 18 4.68 0.30 2.30
C PRO A 18 5.30 -0.68 1.30
N MET A 19 4.83 -1.94 1.28
CA MET A 19 5.26 -2.93 0.30
C MET A 19 4.89 -2.52 -1.13
N TYR A 20 3.63 -2.15 -1.36
CA TYR A 20 3.16 -1.73 -2.69
C TYR A 20 3.79 -0.40 -3.11
N LEU A 21 4.07 0.49 -2.16
CA LEU A 21 4.82 1.72 -2.39
C LEU A 21 6.25 1.43 -2.88
N GLY A 22 6.95 0.45 -2.28
CA GLY A 22 8.26 0.00 -2.75
C GLY A 22 8.24 -0.50 -4.20
N HIS A 23 7.23 -1.31 -4.56
CA HIS A 23 7.06 -1.79 -5.93
C HIS A 23 6.80 -0.63 -6.92
N ALA A 24 6.00 0.36 -6.53
CA ALA A 24 5.77 1.56 -7.34
C ALA A 24 7.08 2.35 -7.57
N PHE A 25 7.95 2.46 -6.55
CA PHE A 25 9.26 3.10 -6.70
C PHE A 25 10.21 2.30 -7.60
N ILE A 26 10.21 0.97 -7.53
CA ILE A 26 11.00 0.13 -8.43
C ILE A 26 10.55 0.34 -9.88
N LEU A 27 9.23 0.32 -10.14
CA LEU A 27 8.68 0.57 -11.47
C LEU A 27 8.98 1.99 -11.96
N LEU A 28 8.97 2.98 -11.07
CA LEU A 28 9.36 4.34 -11.40
C LEU A 28 10.85 4.42 -11.77
N GLY A 29 11.73 3.79 -10.99
CA GLY A 29 13.16 3.70 -11.31
C GLY A 29 13.41 3.04 -12.66
N TRP A 30 12.67 1.97 -12.96
CA TRP A 30 12.71 1.30 -14.26
C TRP A 30 12.24 2.20 -15.40
N THR A 31 11.17 2.97 -15.17
CA THR A 31 10.65 3.95 -16.14
C THR A 31 11.69 5.01 -16.47
N LEU A 32 12.38 5.53 -15.45
CA LEU A 32 13.46 6.51 -15.62
C LEU A 32 14.65 5.90 -16.38
N TYR A 33 15.02 4.66 -16.06
CA TYR A 33 16.09 3.95 -16.77
C TYR A 33 15.81 3.79 -18.27
N LEU A 34 14.56 3.49 -18.64
CA LEU A 34 14.13 3.35 -20.03
C LEU A 34 14.04 4.68 -20.80
N HIS A 35 14.07 5.84 -20.10
CA HIS A 35 13.87 7.17 -20.68
C HIS A 35 12.59 7.30 -21.54
N HIS A 36 11.55 6.53 -21.20
CA HIS A 36 10.33 6.44 -22.00
C HIS A 36 9.12 6.95 -21.21
N ALA A 37 8.60 8.12 -21.58
CA ALA A 37 7.50 8.77 -20.87
C ALA A 37 6.23 7.91 -20.80
N ALA A 38 5.95 7.09 -21.82
CA ALA A 38 4.77 6.22 -21.79
C ALA A 38 4.88 5.11 -20.73
N ALA A 39 6.09 4.78 -20.23
CA ALA A 39 6.24 3.83 -19.12
C ALA A 39 5.70 4.41 -17.78
N LEU A 40 5.53 5.74 -17.66
CA LEU A 40 4.81 6.33 -16.53
C LEU A 40 3.34 5.89 -16.49
N LEU A 41 2.73 5.61 -17.65
CA LEU A 41 1.38 5.05 -17.71
C LEU A 41 1.33 3.67 -17.04
N ALA A 42 2.38 2.85 -17.21
CA ALA A 42 2.46 1.56 -16.54
C ALA A 42 2.51 1.70 -15.01
N VAL A 43 3.25 2.69 -14.49
CA VAL A 43 3.27 3.01 -13.05
C VAL A 43 1.87 3.42 -12.57
N ALA A 44 1.19 4.32 -13.30
CA ALA A 44 -0.16 4.76 -12.95
C ALA A 44 -1.18 3.61 -12.98
N LEU A 45 -1.14 2.77 -14.01
CA LEU A 45 -1.98 1.58 -14.13
C LEU A 45 -1.71 0.58 -13.02
N PHE A 46 -0.45 0.36 -12.65
CA PHE A 46 -0.08 -0.49 -11.53
C PHE A 46 -0.67 0.01 -10.22
N VAL A 47 -0.52 1.30 -9.90
CA VAL A 47 -1.06 1.91 -8.68
C VAL A 47 -2.59 1.78 -8.65
N LEU A 48 -3.27 2.03 -9.77
CA LEU A 48 -4.73 1.89 -9.86
C LEU A 48 -5.18 0.43 -9.67
N TYR A 49 -4.53 -0.50 -10.36
CA TYR A 49 -4.82 -1.92 -10.30
C TYR A 49 -4.64 -2.45 -8.87
N VAL A 50 -3.48 -2.22 -8.27
CA VAL A 50 -3.17 -2.74 -6.93
C VAL A 50 -4.05 -2.09 -5.86
N THR A 51 -4.41 -0.82 -6.02
CA THR A 51 -5.37 -0.15 -5.11
C THR A 51 -6.72 -0.84 -5.11
N ARG A 52 -7.23 -1.20 -6.29
CA ARG A 52 -8.59 -1.75 -6.45
C ARG A 52 -8.66 -3.23 -6.11
N PHE A 53 -7.72 -4.02 -6.62
CA PHE A 53 -7.79 -5.47 -6.55
C PHE A 53 -7.05 -6.07 -5.35
N GLN A 54 -6.00 -5.42 -4.84
CA GLN A 54 -5.19 -5.97 -3.74
C GLN A 54 -5.41 -5.22 -2.43
N ILE A 55 -5.15 -3.91 -2.42
CA ILE A 55 -5.22 -3.07 -1.20
C ILE A 55 -6.65 -3.02 -0.67
N SER A 56 -7.66 -2.76 -1.51
CA SER A 56 -9.03 -2.58 -1.03
C SER A 56 -9.63 -3.85 -0.38
N PRO A 57 -9.44 -5.07 -0.91
CA PRO A 57 -9.82 -6.29 -0.21
C PRO A 57 -9.04 -6.54 1.09
N GLU A 58 -7.74 -6.28 1.10
CA GLU A 58 -6.88 -6.45 2.27
C GLU A 58 -7.29 -5.51 3.42
N GLU A 59 -7.51 -4.22 3.11
CA GLU A 59 -7.98 -3.22 4.07
C GLU A 59 -9.37 -3.58 4.62
N ARG A 60 -10.27 -4.16 3.79
CA ARG A 60 -11.57 -4.66 4.28
C ARG A 60 -11.41 -5.80 5.27
N GLN A 61 -10.56 -6.77 4.96
CA GLN A 61 -10.30 -7.89 5.88
C GLN A 61 -9.70 -7.41 7.21
N LEU A 62 -8.79 -6.42 7.15
CA LEU A 62 -8.23 -5.80 8.36
C LEU A 62 -9.28 -5.04 9.17
N SER A 63 -10.19 -4.31 8.52
CA SER A 63 -11.29 -3.60 9.20
C SER A 63 -12.25 -4.55 9.92
N VAL A 64 -12.52 -5.74 9.36
CA VAL A 64 -13.37 -6.76 10.00
C VAL A 64 -12.63 -7.44 11.14
N ARG A 65 -11.32 -7.68 10.98
CA ARG A 65 -10.52 -8.43 11.96
C ARG A 65 -10.07 -7.58 13.16
N PHE A 66 -9.90 -6.28 12.96
CA PHE A 66 -9.40 -5.33 13.96
C PHE A 66 -10.14 -3.99 13.91
N PRO A 67 -11.46 -3.94 14.12
CA PRO A 67 -12.29 -2.78 13.81
C PRO A 67 -11.86 -1.47 14.49
N GLY A 68 -11.55 -1.49 15.79
CA GLY A 68 -11.07 -0.29 16.51
C GLY A 68 -9.63 0.10 16.15
N VAL A 69 -8.72 -0.87 16.22
CA VAL A 69 -7.28 -0.65 16.00
C VAL A 69 -6.99 -0.20 14.56
N TYR A 70 -7.65 -0.81 13.58
CA TYR A 70 -7.46 -0.49 12.18
C TYR A 70 -8.06 0.88 11.81
N ALA A 71 -9.20 1.25 12.39
CA ALA A 71 -9.79 2.58 12.20
C ALA A 71 -8.87 3.70 12.72
N GLU A 72 -8.33 3.53 13.94
CA GLU A 72 -7.35 4.47 14.50
C GLU A 72 -6.07 4.55 13.65
N PHE A 73 -5.60 3.41 13.15
CA PHE A 73 -4.45 3.37 12.26
C PHE A 73 -4.73 4.14 10.96
N CYS A 74 -5.92 3.97 10.37
CA CYS A 74 -6.33 4.68 9.16
C CYS A 74 -6.44 6.19 9.35
N ALA A 75 -6.74 6.66 10.57
CA ALA A 75 -6.77 8.09 10.90
C ALA A 75 -5.37 8.70 10.99
N ARG A 76 -4.36 7.90 11.38
CA ARG A 76 -2.97 8.36 11.55
C ARG A 76 -2.13 8.27 10.27
N VAL A 77 -2.40 7.30 9.40
CA VAL A 77 -1.57 6.98 8.23
C VAL A 77 -2.42 6.86 6.97
N ARG A 78 -1.98 7.49 5.88
CA ARG A 78 -2.71 7.49 4.60
C ARG A 78 -2.49 6.17 3.85
N ARG A 79 -3.36 5.89 2.88
CA ARG A 79 -3.30 4.65 2.07
C ARG A 79 -2.00 4.57 1.26
N TRP A 80 -1.62 5.70 0.68
CA TRP A 80 -0.39 5.92 -0.06
C TRP A 80 0.29 7.12 0.56
N LEU A 81 1.53 6.93 1.04
CA LEU A 81 2.30 7.92 1.81
C LEU A 81 1.44 8.55 2.95
#